data_AF-A0AB36J6J8-F1
#
_entry.id   AF-A0AB36J6J8-F1
#
_cell.length_a   1.000
_cell.length_b   1.000
_cell.length_c   1.000
_cell.angle_alpha   90.00
_cell.angle_beta   90.00
_cell.angle_gamma   90.00
#
_symmetry.space_group_name_H-M   'P 1'
#
loop_
_entity.id
_entity.type
_entity.pdbx_description
1 polymer ?
#
loop_
_entity_poly.entity_id
_entity_poly.type
_entity_poly.pdbx_seq_one_letter_code
_entity_poly.pdbx_strand_id
1 'polypeptide(L)'
;MEIGMKIYFEKATGNVVVNTGEQVGRLVVETTEDQDFATYKALAERVRDTIGVVKLKYGQFRREFAECNGYRVNPDTEDLEFTYPGEVPADVLIKRIEMVEGENAKTVQELEQTNKKLVETLERLDQTETQLQEAQLALTENYEELQTAKQEAADAQLALTELYELVLAGQPVAPTEPVVGGEEVNA
;
A
#
# COMPACT_ATOMS: atom_id res chain seq x y z
N MET A 1 24.66 -17.18 -5.95
CA MET A 1 23.27 -17.22 -6.41
C MET A 1 22.67 -18.49 -5.86
N GLU A 2 21.43 -18.41 -5.40
CA GLU A 2 20.66 -19.52 -4.86
C GLU A 2 19.43 -19.67 -5.74
N ILE A 3 19.26 -20.85 -6.33
CA ILE A 3 18.16 -21.16 -7.22
C ILE A 3 17.40 -22.34 -6.62
N GLY A 4 16.11 -22.12 -6.38
CA GLY A 4 15.24 -23.18 -5.88
C GLY A 4 14.96 -24.22 -6.96
N MET A 5 14.39 -25.34 -6.53
CA MET A 5 14.12 -26.45 -7.44
C MET A 5 12.85 -26.23 -8.26
N LYS A 6 12.82 -26.83 -9.45
CA LYS A 6 11.61 -26.98 -10.26
C LYS A 6 11.17 -28.43 -10.22
N ILE A 7 9.88 -28.61 -10.00
CA ILE A 7 9.23 -29.91 -9.98
C ILE A 7 8.29 -29.98 -11.17
N TYR A 8 8.66 -30.77 -12.15
CA TYR A 8 7.83 -31.08 -13.30
C TYR A 8 6.96 -32.28 -12.97
N PHE A 9 5.65 -32.15 -13.18
CA PHE A 9 4.67 -33.17 -12.82
C PHE A 9 3.64 -33.37 -13.93
N GLU A 10 3.04 -34.55 -13.99
CA GLU A 10 1.89 -34.80 -14.87
C GLU A 10 0.63 -34.12 -14.33
N LYS A 11 0.01 -33.22 -15.10
CA LYS A 11 -1.23 -32.55 -14.67
C LYS A 11 -2.39 -33.51 -14.45
N ALA A 12 -2.41 -34.64 -15.15
CA ALA A 12 -3.50 -35.61 -15.03
C ALA A 12 -3.45 -36.44 -13.73
N THR A 13 -2.26 -36.67 -13.19
CA THR A 13 -2.05 -37.63 -12.09
C THR A 13 -1.38 -37.02 -10.87
N GLY A 14 -0.73 -35.85 -11.02
CA GLY A 14 0.09 -35.26 -9.98
C GLY A 14 1.47 -35.91 -9.82
N ASN A 15 1.80 -36.91 -10.66
CA ASN A 15 3.05 -37.65 -10.54
C ASN A 15 4.24 -36.80 -10.94
N VAL A 16 5.27 -36.78 -10.09
CA VAL A 16 6.51 -36.07 -10.35
C VAL A 16 7.31 -36.80 -11.42
N VAL A 17 7.66 -36.08 -12.48
CA VAL A 17 8.42 -36.59 -13.63
C VAL A 17 9.90 -36.23 -13.48
N VAL A 18 10.19 -34.97 -13.18
CA VAL A 18 11.57 -34.49 -12.98
C VAL A 18 11.61 -33.51 -11.81
N ASN A 19 12.59 -33.69 -10.95
CA ASN A 19 13.02 -32.69 -9.98
C ASN A 19 14.41 -32.21 -10.38
N THR A 20 14.58 -30.92 -10.66
CA THR A 20 15.86 -30.35 -11.08
C THR A 20 16.87 -30.24 -9.93
N GLY A 21 16.41 -30.39 -8.68
CA GLY A 21 17.17 -30.14 -7.47
C GLY A 21 17.41 -28.64 -7.22
N GLU A 22 17.89 -28.33 -6.02
CA GLU A 22 18.36 -26.99 -5.67
C GLU A 22 19.77 -26.76 -6.23
N GLN A 23 20.06 -25.54 -6.66
CA GLN A 23 21.37 -25.18 -7.18
C GLN A 23 21.94 -23.98 -6.43
N VAL A 24 23.19 -24.10 -6.00
CA VAL A 24 23.92 -23.04 -5.29
C VAL A 24 25.30 -22.83 -5.90
N GLY A 25 25.64 -21.57 -6.18
CA GLY A 25 26.98 -21.24 -6.67
C GLY A 25 27.08 -19.90 -7.37
N ARG A 26 28.30 -19.57 -7.82
CA ARG A 26 28.61 -18.35 -8.58
C ARG A 26 28.39 -18.50 -10.09
N LEU A 27 28.44 -19.74 -10.59
CA LEU A 27 28.31 -20.09 -12.01
C LEU A 27 26.95 -20.71 -12.35
N VAL A 28 26.03 -20.75 -11.39
CA VAL A 28 24.68 -21.30 -11.58
C VAL A 28 23.80 -20.24 -12.21
N VAL A 29 23.06 -20.61 -13.24
CA VAL A 29 22.08 -19.76 -13.93
C VAL A 29 20.74 -20.47 -13.97
N GLU A 30 19.64 -19.72 -13.85
CA GLU A 30 18.30 -20.29 -13.93
C GLU A 30 18.05 -20.80 -15.35
N THR A 31 17.72 -22.07 -15.48
CA THR A 31 17.34 -22.65 -16.77
C THR A 31 15.94 -22.17 -17.15
N THR A 32 15.63 -22.17 -18.44
CA THR A 32 14.24 -22.03 -18.91
C THR A 32 13.57 -23.40 -18.99
N GLU A 33 12.23 -23.44 -19.01
CA GLU A 33 11.51 -24.70 -19.24
C GLU A 33 11.93 -25.35 -20.56
N ASP A 34 12.13 -24.58 -21.64
CA ASP A 34 12.58 -25.12 -22.93
C ASP A 34 13.93 -25.83 -22.83
N GLN A 35 14.87 -25.25 -22.06
CA GLN A 35 16.17 -25.86 -21.79
C GLN A 35 16.01 -27.12 -20.94
N ASP A 36 15.13 -27.12 -19.94
CA ASP A 36 14.87 -28.29 -19.10
C ASP A 36 14.25 -29.43 -19.94
N PHE A 37 13.27 -29.14 -20.80
CA PHE A 37 12.66 -30.11 -21.71
C PHE A 37 13.67 -30.68 -22.72
N ALA A 38 14.65 -29.89 -23.17
CA ALA A 38 15.73 -30.36 -24.03
C ALA A 38 16.79 -31.18 -23.26
N THR A 39 16.96 -30.93 -21.97
CA THR A 39 17.99 -31.56 -21.13
C THR A 39 17.53 -32.89 -20.55
N TYR A 40 16.30 -32.96 -20.06
CA TYR A 40 15.78 -34.14 -19.37
C TYR A 40 14.99 -35.04 -20.31
N LYS A 41 15.51 -36.24 -20.56
CA LYS A 41 14.86 -37.25 -21.40
C LYS A 41 13.42 -37.56 -20.98
N ALA A 42 13.16 -37.60 -19.67
CA ALA A 42 11.82 -37.86 -19.12
C ALA A 42 10.79 -36.77 -19.49
N LEU A 43 11.24 -35.53 -19.71
CA LEU A 43 10.39 -34.45 -20.21
C LEU A 43 10.25 -34.49 -21.73
N ALA A 44 11.34 -34.81 -22.44
CA ALA A 44 11.34 -34.94 -23.90
C ALA A 44 10.42 -36.06 -24.43
N GLU A 45 10.22 -37.12 -23.64
CA GLU A 45 9.30 -38.23 -23.96
C GLU A 45 7.82 -37.87 -23.70
N ARG A 46 7.50 -36.66 -23.23
CA ARG A 46 6.14 -36.22 -22.86
C ARG A 46 5.70 -35.00 -23.65
N VAL A 47 4.37 -34.84 -23.76
CA VAL A 47 3.78 -33.66 -24.38
C VAL A 47 3.79 -32.51 -23.39
N ARG A 48 4.37 -31.37 -23.77
CA ARG A 48 4.54 -30.20 -22.91
C ARG A 48 3.25 -29.77 -22.20
N ASP A 49 2.13 -29.77 -22.91
CA ASP A 49 0.85 -29.32 -22.37
C ASP A 49 0.32 -30.20 -21.23
N THR A 50 0.75 -31.47 -21.19
CA THR A 50 0.38 -32.44 -20.16
C THR A 50 1.21 -32.33 -18.89
N ILE A 51 2.28 -31.54 -18.92
CA ILE A 51 3.21 -31.34 -17.81
C ILE A 51 2.99 -29.96 -17.19
N GLY A 52 2.85 -29.94 -15.87
CA GLY A 52 2.89 -28.74 -15.04
C GLY A 52 4.27 -28.53 -14.46
N VAL A 53 4.54 -27.32 -13.99
CA VAL A 53 5.81 -26.97 -13.33
C VAL A 53 5.52 -26.18 -12.07
N VAL A 54 6.00 -26.67 -10.93
CA VAL A 54 6.02 -25.93 -9.67
C VAL A 54 7.43 -25.41 -9.44
N LYS A 55 7.57 -24.10 -9.25
CA LYS A 55 8.85 -23.45 -8.93
C LYS A 55 8.90 -23.17 -7.44
N LEU A 56 9.82 -23.82 -6.74
CA LEU A 56 10.04 -23.60 -5.32
C LEU A 56 11.15 -22.58 -5.09
N LYS A 57 11.08 -21.87 -3.96
CA LYS A 57 12.19 -21.03 -3.48
C LYS A 57 13.30 -21.91 -2.93
N TYR A 58 14.53 -21.42 -2.97
CA TYR A 58 15.67 -22.11 -2.36
C TYR A 58 15.40 -22.33 -0.86
N GLY A 59 15.60 -23.56 -0.39
CA GLY A 59 15.33 -23.99 0.98
C GLY A 59 13.86 -24.24 1.31
N GLN A 60 12.93 -24.03 0.37
CA GLN A 60 11.51 -24.26 0.59
C GLN A 60 11.24 -25.77 0.72
N PHE A 61 10.50 -26.14 1.78
CA PHE A 61 10.18 -27.53 2.11
C PHE A 61 11.39 -28.45 2.38
N ARG A 62 12.57 -27.87 2.70
CA ARG A 62 13.82 -28.63 2.90
C ARG A 62 13.69 -29.74 3.95
N ARG A 63 12.89 -29.51 4.98
CA ARG A 63 12.67 -30.46 6.07
C ARG A 63 11.75 -31.60 5.62
N GLU A 64 10.68 -31.25 4.92
CA GLU A 64 9.68 -32.17 4.38
C GLU A 64 10.33 -33.12 3.38
N PHE A 65 11.17 -32.62 2.46
CA PHE A 65 11.94 -33.47 1.55
C PHE A 65 12.90 -34.41 2.27
N ALA A 66 13.45 -34.00 3.41
CA ALA A 66 14.36 -34.83 4.21
C ALA A 66 13.63 -35.91 5.04
N GLU A 67 12.39 -35.63 5.47
CA GLU A 67 11.58 -36.51 6.33
C GLU A 67 10.60 -37.39 5.53
N CYS A 68 10.27 -37.05 4.28
CA CYS A 68 9.28 -37.77 3.48
C CYS A 68 9.81 -39.07 2.86
N ASN A 69 8.90 -40.02 2.64
CA ASN A 69 9.12 -41.22 1.82
C ASN A 69 8.90 -40.97 0.34
N GLY A 70 8.09 -39.97 0.02
CA GLY A 70 7.72 -39.61 -1.34
C GLY A 70 6.84 -38.38 -1.32
N TYR A 71 6.65 -37.77 -2.48
CA TYR A 71 5.80 -36.60 -2.63
C TYR A 71 5.16 -36.63 -4.01
N ARG A 72 4.00 -35.99 -4.13
CA ARG A 72 3.31 -35.73 -5.39
C ARG A 72 2.85 -34.28 -5.42
N VAL A 73 2.49 -33.77 -6.59
CA VAL A 73 1.86 -32.46 -6.72
C VAL A 73 0.35 -32.68 -6.81
N ASN A 74 -0.44 -31.94 -6.04
CA ASN A 74 -1.89 -31.95 -6.17
C ASN A 74 -2.28 -31.24 -7.48
N PRO A 75 -2.96 -31.89 -8.44
CA PRO A 75 -3.35 -31.27 -9.70
C PRO A 75 -4.28 -30.05 -9.58
N ASP A 76 -5.08 -29.98 -8.51
CA ASP A 76 -6.09 -28.94 -8.33
C ASP A 76 -5.51 -27.69 -7.66
N THR A 77 -4.61 -27.87 -6.68
CA THR A 77 -4.03 -26.76 -5.91
C THR A 77 -2.61 -26.40 -6.32
N GLU A 78 -1.94 -27.26 -7.10
CA GLU A 78 -0.52 -27.18 -7.44
C GLU A 78 0.43 -27.23 -6.22
N ASP A 79 -0.07 -27.64 -5.05
CA ASP A 79 0.72 -27.80 -3.83
C ASP A 79 1.39 -29.18 -3.76
N LEU A 80 2.50 -29.26 -3.01
CA LEU A 80 3.21 -30.50 -2.75
C LEU A 80 2.57 -31.28 -1.60
N GLU A 81 2.17 -32.51 -1.88
CA GLU A 81 1.68 -33.47 -0.90
C GLU A 81 2.77 -34.47 -0.57
N PHE A 82 3.30 -34.38 0.66
CA PHE A 82 4.34 -35.26 1.17
C PHE A 82 3.73 -36.50 1.85
N THR A 83 4.23 -37.68 1.49
CA THR A 83 3.92 -38.95 2.14
C THR A 83 5.05 -39.33 3.08
N TYR A 84 4.73 -39.70 4.32
CA TYR A 84 5.70 -40.09 5.34
C TYR A 84 5.56 -41.59 5.66
N PRO A 85 6.64 -42.30 6.06
CA PRO A 85 6.55 -43.69 6.48
C PRO A 85 5.72 -43.84 7.76
N GLY A 86 4.62 -44.62 7.71
CA GLY A 86 3.88 -45.08 8.88
C GLY A 86 3.08 -44.00 9.63
N GLU A 87 2.63 -44.32 10.85
CA GLU A 87 2.10 -43.32 11.79
C GLU A 87 3.23 -42.34 12.14
N VAL A 88 2.99 -41.04 11.92
CA VAL A 88 3.95 -40.00 12.29
C VAL A 88 4.16 -40.06 13.81
N PRO A 89 5.40 -40.28 14.30
CA PRO A 89 5.67 -40.34 15.72
C PRO A 89 5.15 -39.11 16.46
N ALA A 90 4.57 -39.31 17.65
CA ALA A 90 3.92 -38.23 18.40
C ALA A 90 4.87 -37.06 18.72
N ASP A 91 6.15 -37.32 18.92
CA ASP A 91 7.19 -36.31 19.15
C ASP A 91 7.44 -35.43 17.92
N VAL A 92 7.27 -35.97 16.71
CA VAL A 92 7.34 -35.19 15.46
C VAL A 92 6.12 -34.29 15.33
N LEU A 93 4.93 -34.80 15.65
CA LEU A 93 3.69 -34.01 15.64
C LEU A 93 3.75 -32.86 16.65
N ILE A 94 4.23 -33.12 17.88
CA ILE A 94 4.39 -32.10 18.92
C ILE A 94 5.34 -30.99 18.43
N LYS A 95 6.50 -31.33 17.87
CA LYS A 95 7.44 -30.33 17.32
C LYS A 95 6.84 -29.50 16.20
N ARG A 96 5.98 -30.07 15.36
CA ARG A 96 5.27 -29.33 14.30
C ARG A 96 4.24 -28.38 14.89
N ILE A 97 3.48 -28.82 15.89
CA ILE A 97 2.53 -27.98 16.62
C ILE A 97 3.26 -26.80 17.28
N GLU A 98 4.35 -27.05 17.99
CA GLU A 98 5.16 -25.98 18.62
C GLU A 98 5.69 -24.96 17.61
N MET A 99 6.13 -25.43 16.44
CA MET A 99 6.59 -24.54 15.35
C MET A 99 5.44 -23.68 14.82
N VAL A 100 4.30 -24.29 14.52
CA VAL A 100 3.10 -23.59 14.02
C VAL A 100 2.57 -22.61 15.06
N GLU A 101 2.50 -22.99 16.34
CA GLU A 101 2.10 -22.10 17.43
C GLU A 101 3.06 -20.92 17.57
N GLY A 102 4.36 -21.14 17.43
CA GLY A 102 5.37 -20.08 17.44
C GLY A 102 5.24 -19.11 16.26
N GLU A 103 4.97 -19.61 15.05
CA GLU A 103 4.73 -18.79 13.86
C GLU A 103 3.41 -18.02 13.96
N ASN A 104 2.35 -18.66 14.46
CA ASN A 104 1.07 -18.02 14.73
C ASN A 104 1.22 -16.89 15.77
N ALA A 105 1.98 -17.11 16.84
CA ALA A 105 2.24 -16.08 17.84
C ALA A 105 2.95 -14.85 17.24
N LYS A 106 3.95 -15.06 16.36
CA LYS A 106 4.62 -13.97 15.64
C LYS A 106 3.65 -13.23 14.72
N THR A 107 2.83 -13.96 13.97
CA THR A 107 1.83 -13.39 13.06
C THR A 107 0.81 -12.55 13.82
N VAL A 108 0.32 -13.02 14.97
CA VAL A 108 -0.59 -12.27 15.84
C VAL A 108 0.07 -10.98 16.33
N GLN A 109 1.33 -11.05 16.76
CA GLN A 109 2.07 -9.87 17.21
C GLN A 109 2.25 -8.83 16.10
N GLU A 110 2.55 -9.27 14.88
CA GLU A 110 2.67 -8.37 13.71
C GLU A 110 1.32 -7.73 13.34
N LEU A 111 0.22 -8.50 13.42
CA LEU A 111 -1.15 -7.99 13.22
C LEU A 111 -1.51 -6.93 14.27
N GLU A 112 -1.21 -7.18 15.54
CA GLU A 112 -1.46 -6.21 16.62
C GLU A 112 -0.68 -4.91 16.40
N GLN A 113 0.60 -5.00 16.01
CA GLN A 113 1.41 -3.82 15.69
C GLN A 113 0.86 -3.05 14.48
N THR A 114 0.39 -3.76 13.46
CA THR A 114 -0.19 -3.17 12.25
C THR A 114 -1.50 -2.45 12.58
N ASN A 115 -2.37 -3.07 13.37
CA ASN A 115 -3.62 -2.47 13.83
C ASN A 115 -3.36 -1.22 14.68
N LYS A 116 -2.35 -1.24 15.55
CA LYS A 116 -1.95 -0.05 16.31
C LYS A 116 -1.55 1.10 15.40
N LYS A 117 -0.67 0.85 14.42
CA LYS A 117 -0.27 1.87 13.43
C LYS A 117 -1.45 2.39 12.60
N LEU A 118 -2.40 1.51 12.29
CA LEU A 118 -3.61 1.88 11.55
C LEU A 118 -4.46 2.86 12.37
N VAL A 119 -4.70 2.57 13.65
CA VAL A 119 -5.43 3.47 14.56
C VAL A 119 -4.74 4.83 14.64
N GLU A 120 -3.43 4.86 14.88
CA GLU A 120 -2.65 6.11 14.93
C GLU A 120 -2.74 6.91 13.62
N THR A 121 -2.81 6.22 12.48
CA THR A 121 -2.94 6.88 11.17
C THR A 121 -4.34 7.46 10.95
N LEU A 122 -5.38 6.77 11.42
CA LEU A 122 -6.76 7.25 11.36
C LEU A 122 -6.95 8.49 12.24
N GLU A 123 -6.39 8.49 13.45
CA GLU A 123 -6.42 9.67 14.34
C GLU A 123 -5.74 10.88 13.70
N ARG A 124 -4.59 10.68 13.04
CA ARG A 124 -3.90 11.75 12.31
C ARG A 124 -4.69 12.26 11.11
N LEU A 125 -5.43 11.38 10.43
CA LEU A 125 -6.26 11.76 9.31
C LEU A 125 -7.40 12.67 9.76
N ASP A 126 -8.11 12.29 10.83
CA ASP A 126 -9.20 13.07 11.43
C ASP A 126 -8.75 14.47 11.88
N GLN A 127 -7.56 14.54 12.50
CA GLN A 127 -6.93 15.82 12.84
C GLN A 127 -6.63 16.68 11.61
N THR A 128 -6.13 16.07 10.54
CA THR A 128 -5.80 16.77 9.29
C THR A 128 -7.07 17.26 8.60
N GLU A 129 -8.14 16.46 8.61
CA GLU A 129 -9.46 16.86 8.08
C GLU A 129 -10.02 18.06 8.84
N THR A 130 -9.93 18.05 10.16
CA THR A 130 -10.35 19.18 11.00
C THR A 130 -9.55 20.45 10.67
N GLN A 131 -8.22 20.34 10.61
CA GLN A 131 -7.36 21.48 10.26
C GLN A 131 -7.65 22.01 8.85
N LEU A 132 -7.96 21.13 7.90
CA LEU A 132 -8.32 21.54 6.54
C LEU A 132 -9.65 22.29 6.51
N GLN A 133 -10.65 21.84 7.27
CA GLN A 133 -11.94 22.52 7.39
C GLN A 133 -11.77 23.91 8.01
N GLU A 134 -11.00 24.03 9.10
CA GLU A 134 -10.69 25.32 9.73
C GLU A 134 -9.97 26.27 8.77
N ALA A 135 -8.97 25.77 8.02
CA ALA A 135 -8.27 26.57 7.02
C ALA A 135 -9.19 27.03 5.87
N GLN A 136 -10.11 26.18 5.42
CA GLN A 136 -11.10 26.54 4.40
C GLN A 136 -12.07 27.61 4.89
N LEU A 137 -12.52 27.53 6.15
CA LEU A 137 -13.35 28.56 6.76
C LEU A 137 -12.62 29.90 6.82
N ALA A 138 -11.40 29.91 7.38
CA ALA A 138 -10.58 31.11 7.48
C ALA A 138 -10.28 31.73 6.09
N LEU A 139 -10.05 30.91 5.07
CA LEU A 139 -9.84 31.41 3.70
C LEU A 139 -11.11 32.05 3.13
N THR A 140 -12.27 31.49 3.45
CA THR A 140 -13.58 32.02 3.01
C THR A 140 -13.84 33.38 3.66
N GLU A 141 -13.65 33.49 4.98
CA GLU A 141 -13.77 34.75 5.72
C GLU A 141 -12.84 35.83 5.16
N ASN A 142 -11.55 35.51 4.96
CA ASN A 142 -10.59 36.44 4.36
C ASN A 142 -10.98 36.88 2.93
N TYR A 143 -11.60 35.99 2.15
CA TYR A 143 -12.07 36.33 0.81
C TYR A 143 -13.25 37.31 0.86
N GLU A 144 -14.20 37.12 1.77
CA GLU A 144 -15.33 38.03 1.97
C GLU A 144 -14.88 39.42 2.43
N GLU A 145 -13.93 39.49 3.37
CA GLU A 145 -13.31 40.75 3.78
C GLU A 145 -12.62 41.46 2.61
N LEU A 146 -11.89 40.72 1.78
CA LEU A 146 -11.24 41.28 0.58
C LEU A 146 -12.25 41.83 -0.43
N GLN A 147 -13.40 41.17 -0.63
CA GLN A 147 -14.44 41.68 -1.52
C GLN A 147 -15.05 42.96 -0.97
N THR A 148 -15.28 43.03 0.35
CA THR A 148 -15.81 44.22 1.01
C THR A 148 -14.84 45.39 0.87
N ALA A 149 -13.55 45.19 1.17
CA ALA A 149 -12.52 46.22 1.02
C ALA A 149 -12.37 46.69 -0.45
N LYS A 150 -12.54 45.80 -1.42
CA LYS A 150 -12.53 46.16 -2.85
C LYS A 150 -13.72 47.04 -3.23
N GLN A 151 -14.91 46.73 -2.70
CA GLN A 151 -16.11 47.54 -2.96
C GLN A 151 -15.96 48.93 -2.35
N GLU A 152 -15.54 49.03 -1.08
CA GLU A 152 -15.28 50.31 -0.42
C GLU A 152 -14.22 51.15 -1.16
N ALA A 153 -13.17 50.51 -1.66
CA ALA A 153 -12.14 51.19 -2.45
C ALA A 153 -12.69 51.71 -3.79
N ALA A 154 -13.59 50.98 -4.44
CA ALA A 154 -14.24 51.42 -5.67
C ALA A 154 -15.18 52.62 -5.41
N ASP A 155 -15.96 52.57 -4.33
CA ASP A 155 -16.85 53.66 -3.93
C ASP A 155 -16.06 54.92 -3.57
N ALA A 156 -14.94 54.78 -2.86
CA ALA A 156 -14.04 55.89 -2.56
C ALA A 156 -13.39 56.50 -3.82
N GLN A 157 -13.02 55.68 -4.81
CA GLN A 157 -12.50 56.15 -6.10
C GLN A 157 -13.55 56.92 -6.90
N LEU A 158 -14.81 56.48 -6.87
CA LEU A 158 -15.93 57.18 -7.51
C LEU A 158 -16.13 58.56 -6.87
N ALA A 159 -16.23 58.62 -5.53
CA ALA A 159 -16.40 59.87 -4.79
C ALA A 159 -15.24 60.86 -5.05
N LEU A 160 -13.99 60.36 -5.11
CA LEU A 160 -12.84 61.17 -5.46
C LEU A 160 -12.94 61.74 -6.88
N THR A 161 -13.42 60.93 -7.83
CA THR A 161 -13.63 61.36 -9.23
C THR A 161 -14.67 62.47 -9.32
N GLU A 162 -15.81 62.31 -8.64
CA GLU A 162 -16.88 63.33 -8.56
C GLU A 162 -16.36 64.66 -7.98
N LEU A 163 -15.54 64.60 -6.91
CA LEU A 163 -14.91 65.80 -6.34
C LEU A 163 -13.96 66.49 -7.32
N TYR A 164 -13.15 65.74 -8.07
CA TYR A 164 -12.27 66.31 -9.10
C TYR A 164 -13.07 67.01 -10.21
N GLU A 165 -14.18 66.42 -10.65
CA GLU A 165 -15.05 67.02 -11.67
C GLU A 165 -15.66 68.35 -11.19
N LEU A 166 -16.13 68.43 -9.93
CA LEU A 166 -16.66 69.67 -9.35
C LEU A 166 -15.60 70.78 -9.29
N VAL A 167 -14.37 70.45 -8.90
CA VAL A 167 -13.24 71.39 -8.85
C VAL A 167 -12.90 71.89 -10.25
N LEU A 168 -12.87 71.01 -11.27
CA LEU A 168 -12.61 71.39 -12.67
C LEU A 168 -13.73 72.25 -13.28
N ALA A 169 -14.99 72.01 -12.88
CA ALA A 169 -16.15 72.78 -13.33
C ALA A 169 -16.24 74.19 -12.71
N GLY A 170 -15.33 74.55 -11.79
CA GLY A 170 -15.29 75.87 -11.16
C GLY A 170 -16.42 76.14 -10.15
N GLN A 171 -17.13 75.10 -9.68
CA GLN A 171 -18.13 75.23 -8.64
C GLN A 171 -17.46 75.22 -7.24
N PRO A 172 -17.88 76.08 -6.29
CA PRO A 172 -17.31 76.09 -4.96
C PRO A 172 -17.64 74.76 -4.26
N VAL A 173 -16.61 74.01 -3.87
CA VAL A 173 -16.75 72.83 -3.00
C VAL A 173 -17.30 73.34 -1.67
N ALA A 174 -18.54 72.97 -1.33
CA ALA A 174 -19.15 73.40 -0.07
C ALA A 174 -18.29 72.88 1.10
N PRO A 175 -17.89 73.73 2.07
CA PRO A 175 -17.13 73.25 3.22
C PRO A 175 -18.00 72.27 3.99
N THR A 176 -17.51 71.04 4.16
CA THR A 176 -18.09 70.09 5.11
C THR A 176 -18.07 70.75 6.49
N GLU A 177 -19.24 71.12 7.01
CA GLU A 177 -19.35 71.70 8.34
C GLU A 177 -18.74 70.72 9.36
N PRO A 178 -17.89 71.20 10.28
CA PRO A 178 -17.37 70.35 11.32
C PRO A 178 -18.54 69.94 12.22
N VAL A 179 -18.72 68.64 12.40
CA VAL A 179 -19.62 68.08 13.41
C VAL A 179 -19.16 68.64 14.76
N VAL A 180 -19.90 69.61 15.27
CA VAL A 180 -19.71 70.15 16.62
C VAL A 180 -20.00 69.01 17.59
N GLY A 181 -18.95 68.52 18.23
CA GLY A 181 -19.05 67.60 19.36
C GLY A 181 -19.86 68.25 20.46
N GLY A 182 -21.04 67.70 20.74
CA GLY A 182 -21.80 68.03 21.93
C GLY A 182 -21.09 67.47 23.15
N GLU A 183 -20.36 68.32 23.86
CA GLU A 183 -20.16 68.16 25.30
C GLU A 183 -21.50 68.43 26.00
N GLU A 184 -22.14 67.40 26.55
CA GLU A 184 -23.01 67.57 27.72
C GLU A 184 -22.46 66.77 28.90
N VAL A 185 -21.72 67.55 29.68
CA VAL A 185 -21.42 67.53 31.11
C VAL A 185 -22.37 66.71 31.99
N ASN A 186 -21.75 65.94 32.89
CA ASN A 186 -22.34 65.21 34.02
C ASN A 186 -23.29 66.04 34.93
N ALA A 187 -24.35 65.40 35.42
CA ALA A 187 -24.88 65.52 36.78
C ALA A 187 -25.58 64.24 37.21
#